data_AF-K1V5C7-F1
#
_entry.id   AF-K1V5C7-F1
#
_cell.length_a   1.000
_cell.length_b   1.000
_cell.length_c   1.000
_cell.angle_alpha   90.00
_cell.angle_beta   90.00
_cell.angle_gamma   90.00
#
_symmetry.space_group_name_H-M   'P 1'
#
loop_
_entity.id
_entity.type
_entity.pdbx_description
1 polymer ?
#
loop_
_entity_poly.entity_id
_entity_poly.type
_entity_poly.pdbx_seq_one_letter_code
_entity_poly.pdbx_strand_id
1 'polypeptide(L)'
;MSPPVTDVRTVDGIGRKIDGCGPSRSNVAFKGAKMQTPVSDYLKSVMEFCSVDNPGQNASYIPELANADPDRIAVCISTVDGFVYSSGDADVEFSIQSISKAFVYALALEDHGLQYVTQRVGVEPSGEAFNELSLESDTRRPLNPMINAGAILTHTLVGPPDISEPERLELIRKGLSAFAGRELQIDEKIYASEMKESYRNRAIANMLRNYHVISGEPLEVVDGYTRQCAISVTCRDLALMAATLANGGIQPITGERVCRPDVVRQVLSVMMTCGMYNGAGDWVSQIGFPAKSGVAGGILGALPGQLGIATFSPRLDTHGNSVRGVRMCKKLSDDMGLHIMHAPEPSRSVVRRHYILESPECADALASGGKAQHTAGVLSLQGTITFTSAERVLRILSRRSALSNSSVDAVVVDLRQVYSIDGVARKMIREAIKRLSKAGFKVLVVDPENLLDLVDDHNNPDAECPCDAVIDDLSRFADWHRVALPDVSDEIKDITGHEGTGASNGKSKPKDIPKQSSHS
;
A
#
# COMPACT_ATOMS: atom_id res chain seq x y z
N MET A 1 -18.27 -45.32 20.02
CA MET A 1 -19.23 -45.05 18.92
C MET A 1 -18.87 -43.70 18.34
N SER A 2 -18.19 -43.73 17.20
CA SER A 2 -17.82 -42.57 16.41
C SER A 2 -17.87 -43.02 14.96
N PRO A 3 -18.71 -42.44 14.09
CA PRO A 3 -18.59 -42.68 12.66
C PRO A 3 -17.68 -41.63 12.01
N PRO A 4 -17.07 -41.96 10.86
CA PRO A 4 -15.93 -41.25 10.31
C PRO A 4 -16.30 -40.24 9.21
N VAL A 5 -15.31 -39.39 8.94
CA VAL A 5 -15.20 -38.38 7.89
C VAL A 5 -15.55 -38.94 6.51
N THR A 6 -16.45 -38.26 5.80
CA THR A 6 -16.77 -38.52 4.39
C THR A 6 -16.01 -37.60 3.46
N ASP A 7 -15.22 -38.22 2.57
CA ASP A 7 -14.58 -37.65 1.39
C ASP A 7 -15.57 -36.96 0.44
N VAL A 8 -15.19 -35.78 -0.05
CA VAL A 8 -15.91 -35.05 -1.10
C VAL A 8 -15.63 -35.70 -2.45
N ARG A 9 -16.68 -36.26 -3.04
CA ARG A 9 -16.73 -36.83 -4.38
C ARG A 9 -16.46 -35.75 -5.45
N THR A 10 -15.48 -36.02 -6.30
CA THR A 10 -15.35 -35.41 -7.64
C THR A 10 -16.58 -35.73 -8.48
N VAL A 11 -17.22 -34.68 -9.02
CA VAL A 11 -18.35 -34.80 -9.94
C VAL A 11 -17.80 -34.92 -11.36
N ASP A 12 -17.85 -36.13 -11.91
CA ASP A 12 -17.72 -36.38 -13.34
C ASP A 12 -19.08 -36.17 -14.04
N GLY A 13 -19.04 -35.47 -15.17
CA GLY A 13 -19.91 -35.80 -16.30
C GLY A 13 -20.93 -34.75 -16.73
N ILE A 14 -20.54 -33.85 -17.64
CA ILE A 14 -21.34 -33.54 -18.85
C ILE A 14 -20.39 -33.37 -20.04
N GLY A 15 -20.14 -34.45 -20.78
CA GLY A 15 -19.46 -34.43 -22.07
C GLY A 15 -20.49 -34.50 -23.20
N ARG A 16 -20.69 -33.40 -23.93
CA ARG A 16 -21.34 -33.44 -25.25
C ARG A 16 -20.28 -33.75 -26.30
N LYS A 17 -20.53 -34.82 -27.05
CA LYS A 17 -19.77 -35.23 -28.24
C LYS A 17 -19.79 -34.14 -29.30
N ILE A 18 -18.62 -33.81 -29.82
CA ILE A 18 -18.45 -33.20 -31.14
C ILE A 18 -17.36 -34.04 -31.83
N ASP A 19 -17.77 -34.92 -32.73
CA ASP A 19 -16.86 -35.69 -33.59
C ASP A 19 -16.46 -34.81 -34.79
N GLY A 20 -15.15 -34.69 -35.08
CA GLY A 20 -14.68 -34.06 -36.32
C GLY A 20 -13.20 -33.66 -36.38
N CYS A 21 -12.37 -34.54 -36.97
CA CYS A 21 -11.14 -34.28 -37.73
C CYS A 21 -10.08 -33.24 -37.26
N GLY A 22 -8.87 -33.72 -36.93
CA GLY A 22 -7.62 -32.94 -36.92
C GLY A 22 -6.43 -33.69 -36.27
N PRO A 23 -5.18 -33.56 -36.76
CA PRO A 23 -4.11 -34.53 -36.52
C PRO A 23 -3.61 -34.53 -35.07
N SER A 24 -3.15 -35.70 -34.63
CA SER A 24 -2.60 -35.97 -33.30
C SER A 24 -1.52 -34.94 -32.91
N ARG A 25 -1.89 -33.96 -32.10
CA ARG A 25 -0.92 -33.23 -31.27
C ARG A 25 -0.47 -34.20 -30.19
N SER A 26 0.78 -34.61 -30.27
CA SER A 26 1.48 -35.23 -29.15
C SER A 26 1.31 -34.34 -27.93
N ASN A 27 0.52 -34.80 -26.96
CA ASN A 27 0.51 -34.22 -25.62
C ASN A 27 1.89 -34.48 -25.02
N VAL A 28 2.80 -33.54 -25.20
CA VAL A 28 4.02 -33.46 -24.40
C VAL A 28 3.55 -33.10 -22.99
N ALA A 29 3.26 -34.12 -22.19
CA ALA A 29 3.07 -33.95 -20.77
C ALA A 29 4.40 -33.47 -20.20
N PHE A 30 4.52 -32.15 -19.95
CA PHE A 30 5.57 -31.64 -19.09
C PHE A 30 5.42 -32.38 -17.75
N LYS A 31 6.34 -33.29 -17.45
CA LYS A 31 6.54 -33.81 -16.10
C LYS A 31 6.99 -32.63 -15.24
N GLY A 32 6.02 -31.83 -14.79
CA GLY A 32 6.25 -30.52 -14.20
C GLY A 32 6.93 -30.67 -12.85
N ALA A 33 8.25 -30.48 -12.81
CA ALA A 33 8.90 -30.07 -11.58
C ALA A 33 8.22 -28.76 -11.14
N LYS A 34 7.61 -28.74 -9.94
CA LYS A 34 7.05 -27.51 -9.37
C LYS A 34 8.22 -26.56 -9.11
N MET A 35 8.34 -25.51 -9.92
CA MET A 35 9.28 -24.42 -9.66
C MET A 35 8.89 -23.76 -8.34
N GLN A 36 9.83 -23.65 -7.41
CA GLN A 36 9.66 -22.91 -6.16
C GLN A 36 10.08 -21.46 -6.40
N THR A 37 9.27 -20.54 -5.88
CA THR A 37 9.59 -19.10 -5.89
C THR A 37 10.91 -18.83 -5.14
N PRO A 38 11.80 -17.98 -5.67
CA PRO A 38 13.06 -17.63 -5.02
C PRO A 38 12.88 -16.76 -3.77
N VAL A 39 11.69 -16.19 -3.54
CA VAL A 39 11.43 -15.29 -2.39
C VAL A 39 11.60 -16.02 -1.05
N SER A 40 11.17 -17.28 -0.95
CA SER A 40 11.34 -18.08 0.27
C SER A 40 12.81 -18.35 0.58
N ASP A 41 13.60 -18.68 -0.44
CA ASP A 41 15.05 -18.90 -0.29
C ASP A 41 15.78 -17.60 0.08
N TYR A 42 15.34 -16.48 -0.50
CA TYR A 42 15.86 -15.16 -0.14
C TYR A 42 15.56 -14.81 1.33
N LEU A 43 14.32 -15.01 1.82
CA LEU A 43 14.00 -14.78 3.23
C LEU A 43 14.83 -15.65 4.18
N LYS A 44 15.11 -16.89 3.77
CA LYS A 44 16.04 -17.76 4.50
C LYS A 44 17.45 -17.19 4.52
N SER A 45 17.98 -16.70 3.40
CA SER A 45 19.29 -16.04 3.35
C SER A 45 19.34 -14.77 4.22
N VAL A 46 18.29 -13.96 4.23
CA VAL A 46 18.18 -12.78 5.12
C VAL A 46 18.25 -13.19 6.59
N MET A 47 17.46 -14.19 6.98
CA MET A 47 17.46 -14.72 8.34
C MET A 47 18.84 -15.26 8.73
N GLU A 48 19.47 -16.08 7.90
CA GLU A 48 20.81 -16.63 8.14
C GLU A 48 21.85 -15.53 8.32
N PHE A 49 21.84 -14.51 7.44
CA PHE A 49 22.71 -13.35 7.55
C PHE A 49 22.52 -12.59 8.88
N CYS A 50 21.27 -12.41 9.31
CA CYS A 50 20.96 -11.72 10.56
C CYS A 50 21.12 -12.59 11.82
N SER A 51 21.35 -13.91 11.66
CA SER A 51 21.50 -14.86 12.77
C SER A 51 22.95 -15.02 13.24
N VAL A 52 23.93 -14.43 12.54
CA VAL A 52 25.38 -14.56 12.84
C VAL A 52 25.71 -14.17 14.29
N ASP A 53 25.06 -13.14 14.81
CA ASP A 53 25.19 -12.64 16.17
C ASP A 53 23.80 -12.39 16.79
N ASN A 54 23.70 -12.48 18.12
CA ASN A 54 22.47 -12.20 18.86
C ASN A 54 22.72 -11.10 19.91
N PRO A 55 22.86 -9.83 19.52
CA PRO A 55 23.06 -8.71 20.45
C PRO A 55 21.74 -8.25 21.10
N GLY A 56 21.84 -7.32 22.07
CA GLY A 56 20.67 -6.79 22.80
C GLY A 56 20.30 -7.63 24.02
N GLN A 57 19.14 -7.39 24.62
CA GLN A 57 18.61 -8.17 25.75
C GLN A 57 17.09 -8.28 25.65
N ASN A 58 16.51 -9.36 26.17
CA ASN A 58 15.07 -9.47 26.29
C ASN A 58 14.52 -8.35 27.19
N ALA A 59 13.26 -7.98 26.99
CA ALA A 59 12.55 -7.16 27.97
C ALA A 59 12.47 -7.90 29.31
N SER A 60 12.89 -7.25 30.39
CA SER A 60 13.11 -7.91 31.69
C SER A 60 12.15 -7.47 32.80
N TYR A 61 11.17 -6.61 32.49
CA TYR A 61 10.26 -6.04 33.49
C TYR A 61 9.13 -7.01 33.91
N ILE A 62 8.89 -8.07 33.13
CA ILE A 62 8.03 -9.21 33.53
C ILE A 62 8.71 -10.55 33.24
N PRO A 63 8.45 -11.61 34.04
CA PRO A 63 9.12 -12.90 33.90
C PRO A 63 8.92 -13.58 32.55
N GLU A 64 7.73 -13.46 31.94
CA GLU A 64 7.38 -14.13 30.70
C GLU A 64 8.20 -13.60 29.51
N LEU A 65 8.44 -12.28 29.45
CA LEU A 65 9.32 -11.68 28.44
C LEU A 65 10.80 -11.94 28.75
N ALA A 66 11.18 -11.88 30.02
CA ALA A 66 12.57 -12.11 30.45
C ALA A 66 13.04 -13.52 30.09
N ASN A 67 12.16 -14.51 30.26
CA ASN A 67 12.44 -15.92 30.03
C ASN A 67 12.08 -16.40 28.61
N ALA A 68 11.63 -15.51 27.72
CA ALA A 68 11.40 -15.85 26.33
C ALA A 68 12.69 -16.37 25.68
N ASP A 69 12.59 -17.40 24.85
CA ASP A 69 13.74 -18.01 24.17
C ASP A 69 14.45 -16.97 23.29
N PRO A 70 15.65 -16.50 23.65
CA PRO A 70 16.30 -15.38 22.99
C PRO A 70 16.78 -15.71 21.58
N ASP A 71 16.87 -16.99 21.22
CA ASP A 71 17.39 -17.45 19.94
C ASP A 71 16.32 -17.58 18.85
N ARG A 72 15.05 -17.30 19.19
CA ARG A 72 13.97 -17.24 18.22
C ARG A 72 14.18 -16.12 17.20
N ILE A 73 13.95 -16.46 15.94
CA ILE A 73 14.04 -15.51 14.83
C ILE A 73 13.07 -15.89 13.72
N ALA A 74 12.35 -14.91 13.20
CA ALA A 74 11.50 -15.10 12.03
C ALA A 74 11.42 -13.84 11.17
N VAL A 75 11.19 -14.05 9.87
CA VAL A 75 10.86 -13.00 8.91
C VAL A 75 9.73 -13.48 8.01
N CYS A 76 8.74 -12.61 7.81
CA CYS A 76 7.59 -12.87 6.95
C CYS A 76 7.34 -11.67 6.02
N ILE A 77 6.91 -11.98 4.80
CA ILE A 77 6.36 -11.01 3.84
C ILE A 77 5.01 -11.53 3.40
N SER A 78 3.98 -10.67 3.45
CA SER A 78 2.67 -10.95 2.90
C SER A 78 2.39 -10.01 1.74
N THR A 79 2.04 -10.57 0.58
CA THR A 79 1.59 -9.80 -0.58
C THR A 79 0.15 -9.36 -0.41
N VAL A 80 -0.26 -8.31 -1.13
CA VAL A 80 -1.64 -7.76 -1.05
C VAL A 80 -2.72 -8.70 -1.63
N ASP A 81 -2.32 -9.78 -2.31
CA ASP A 81 -3.19 -10.88 -2.76
C ASP A 81 -3.23 -12.07 -1.78
N GLY A 82 -2.60 -11.94 -0.61
CA GLY A 82 -2.80 -12.85 0.53
C GLY A 82 -1.79 -13.98 0.63
N PHE A 83 -0.82 -14.05 -0.28
CA PHE A 83 0.27 -15.02 -0.16
C PHE A 83 1.26 -14.59 0.94
N VAL A 84 1.71 -15.53 1.77
CA VAL A 84 2.68 -15.28 2.85
C VAL A 84 3.95 -16.09 2.62
N TYR A 85 5.05 -15.40 2.37
CA TYR A 85 6.41 -15.94 2.43
C TYR A 85 6.94 -15.83 3.86
N SER A 86 7.65 -16.85 4.33
CA SER A 86 8.15 -16.89 5.71
C SER A 86 9.44 -17.70 5.82
N SER A 87 10.28 -17.34 6.78
CA SER A 87 11.41 -18.16 7.23
C SER A 87 11.59 -18.06 8.73
N GLY A 88 12.13 -19.12 9.35
CA GLY A 88 12.37 -19.22 10.79
C GLY A 88 11.14 -19.59 11.62
N ASP A 89 11.09 -19.12 12.85
CA ASP A 89 10.06 -19.37 13.87
C ASP A 89 8.76 -18.60 13.61
N ALA A 90 8.28 -18.59 12.36
CA ALA A 90 7.21 -17.70 11.89
C ALA A 90 5.86 -17.95 12.56
N ASP A 91 5.64 -19.16 13.07
CA ASP A 91 4.41 -19.65 13.68
C ASP A 91 4.47 -19.65 15.23
N VAL A 92 5.56 -19.16 15.83
CA VAL A 92 5.65 -18.99 17.28
C VAL A 92 4.82 -17.78 17.70
N GLU A 93 3.93 -18.01 18.66
CA GLU A 93 3.09 -16.97 19.24
C GLU A 93 3.86 -16.12 20.26
N PHE A 94 3.59 -14.81 20.24
CA PHE A 94 4.07 -13.83 21.20
C PHE A 94 3.04 -12.71 21.38
N SER A 95 3.13 -11.97 22.50
CA SER A 95 2.22 -10.84 22.74
C SER A 95 2.50 -9.68 21.76
N ILE A 96 1.44 -9.15 21.15
CA ILE A 96 1.51 -8.08 20.13
C ILE A 96 2.08 -6.77 20.70
N GLN A 97 1.90 -6.53 22.00
CA GLN A 97 2.47 -5.40 22.71
C GLN A 97 2.10 -4.05 22.04
N SER A 98 3.04 -3.10 22.01
CA SER A 98 2.86 -1.78 21.41
C SER A 98 2.57 -1.80 19.89
N ILE A 99 2.68 -2.94 19.21
CA ILE A 99 2.25 -3.06 17.80
C ILE A 99 0.72 -2.86 17.69
N SER A 100 -0.04 -3.30 18.70
CA SER A 100 -1.50 -3.13 18.77
C SER A 100 -1.96 -1.68 18.62
N LYS A 101 -1.14 -0.70 19.05
CA LYS A 101 -1.46 0.73 19.04
C LYS A 101 -1.86 1.23 17.66
N ALA A 102 -1.17 0.77 16.62
CA ALA A 102 -1.45 1.19 15.25
C ALA A 102 -2.85 0.72 14.80
N PHE A 103 -3.23 -0.50 15.15
CA PHE A 103 -4.52 -1.08 14.80
C PHE A 103 -5.66 -0.48 15.62
N VAL A 104 -5.47 -0.28 16.93
CA VAL A 104 -6.48 0.37 17.77
C VAL A 104 -6.69 1.83 17.40
N TYR A 105 -5.65 2.52 16.93
CA TYR A 105 -5.79 3.84 16.31
C TYR A 105 -6.60 3.78 15.01
N ALA A 106 -6.39 2.77 14.17
CA ALA A 106 -7.22 2.56 12.99
C ALA A 106 -8.70 2.36 13.36
N LEU A 107 -9.00 1.53 14.37
CA LEU A 107 -10.37 1.27 14.83
C LEU A 107 -11.04 2.55 15.37
N ALA A 108 -10.35 3.31 16.22
CA ALA A 108 -10.89 4.57 16.75
C ALA A 108 -11.18 5.60 15.63
N LEU A 109 -10.31 5.67 14.61
CA LEU A 109 -10.53 6.51 13.42
C LEU A 109 -11.67 6.00 12.54
N GLU A 110 -11.85 4.69 12.43
CA GLU A 110 -12.95 4.09 11.67
C GLU A 110 -14.30 4.44 12.30
N ASP A 111 -14.40 4.30 13.63
CA ASP A 111 -15.61 4.55 14.42
C ASP A 111 -16.02 6.02 14.46
N HIS A 112 -15.07 6.94 14.67
CA HIS A 112 -15.38 8.36 14.95
C HIS A 112 -14.89 9.34 13.88
N GLY A 113 -14.11 8.88 12.91
CA GLY A 113 -13.54 9.70 11.85
C GLY A 113 -12.29 10.51 12.26
N LEU A 114 -11.54 10.96 11.26
CA LEU A 114 -10.25 11.63 11.44
C LEU A 114 -10.33 12.90 12.29
N GLN A 115 -11.33 13.74 12.05
CA GLN A 115 -11.45 15.03 12.73
C GLN A 115 -11.63 14.85 14.24
N TYR A 116 -12.49 13.93 14.65
CA TYR A 116 -12.79 13.70 16.06
C TYR A 116 -11.59 13.17 16.84
N VAL A 117 -10.87 12.20 16.25
CA VAL A 117 -9.73 11.55 16.90
C VAL A 117 -8.50 12.47 16.91
N THR A 118 -8.19 13.15 15.81
CA THR A 118 -7.00 14.02 15.74
C THR A 118 -7.12 15.29 16.60
N GLN A 119 -8.34 15.70 16.98
CA GLN A 119 -8.53 16.73 18.00
C GLN A 119 -8.16 16.25 19.41
N ARG A 120 -8.17 14.93 19.66
CA ARG A 120 -7.92 14.31 20.97
C ARG A 120 -6.55 13.68 21.10
N VAL A 121 -5.97 13.23 19.99
CA VAL A 121 -4.63 12.65 19.93
C VAL A 121 -3.87 13.34 18.81
N GLY A 122 -2.67 13.85 19.09
CA GLY A 122 -1.82 14.48 18.09
C GLY A 122 -1.23 13.49 17.08
N VAL A 123 -0.31 13.98 16.26
CA VAL A 123 0.44 13.19 15.26
C VAL A 123 1.94 13.48 15.30
N GLU A 124 2.39 14.25 16.27
CA GLU A 124 3.77 14.73 16.34
C GLU A 124 4.68 13.68 16.99
N PRO A 125 5.89 13.46 16.45
CA PRO A 125 6.87 12.60 17.10
C PRO A 125 7.24 13.18 18.46
N SER A 126 7.34 12.33 19.47
CA SER A 126 7.86 12.71 20.78
C SER A 126 9.38 12.53 20.77
N GLY A 127 10.14 13.61 20.88
CA GLY A 127 11.62 13.57 20.94
C GLY A 127 12.19 13.11 22.28
N GLU A 128 11.34 12.92 23.28
CA GLU A 128 11.76 12.52 24.61
C GLU A 128 11.71 11.01 24.76
N ALA A 129 12.69 10.47 25.49
CA ALA A 129 12.67 9.09 25.93
C ALA A 129 11.27 8.78 26.46
N PHE A 130 10.83 7.54 26.27
CA PHE A 130 9.66 6.93 26.90
C PHE A 130 9.67 7.19 28.41
N ASN A 131 9.59 8.39 28.99
CA ASN A 131 9.83 8.68 30.41
C ASN A 131 9.15 9.98 30.87
N GLU A 132 8.89 10.94 29.99
CA GLU A 132 8.05 12.08 30.31
C GLU A 132 6.61 11.90 29.84
N LEU A 133 5.68 12.54 30.54
CA LEU A 133 4.26 12.51 30.25
C LEU A 133 4.00 13.38 29.01
N SER A 134 4.32 12.84 27.83
CA SER A 134 4.32 13.53 26.53
C SER A 134 2.93 14.03 26.09
N LEU A 135 2.49 15.12 26.72
CA LEU A 135 1.29 15.88 26.42
C LEU A 135 1.68 17.23 25.82
N GLU A 136 0.87 17.73 24.88
CA GLU A 136 1.01 19.10 24.39
C GLU A 136 0.80 20.12 25.52
N SER A 137 1.57 21.21 25.50
CA SER A 137 1.57 22.25 26.53
C SER A 137 0.21 22.93 26.67
N ASP A 138 -0.43 23.22 25.54
CA ASP A 138 -1.66 24.02 25.48
C ASP A 138 -2.92 23.15 25.57
N THR A 139 -3.00 22.11 24.74
CA THR A 139 -4.21 21.28 24.60
C THR A 139 -4.26 20.13 25.61
N ARG A 140 -3.12 19.80 26.24
CA ARG A 140 -2.93 18.60 27.09
C ARG A 140 -3.24 17.28 26.38
N ARG A 141 -3.38 17.29 25.05
CA ARG A 141 -3.60 16.08 24.27
C ARG A 141 -2.29 15.30 24.12
N PRO A 142 -2.30 13.96 24.14
CA PRO A 142 -1.09 13.18 23.89
C PRO A 142 -0.50 13.47 22.50
N LEU A 143 0.83 13.51 22.39
CA LEU A 143 1.51 13.92 21.15
C LEU A 143 1.19 13.04 19.94
N ASN A 144 1.04 11.72 20.13
CA ASN A 144 0.70 10.76 19.07
C ASN A 144 0.12 9.46 19.66
N PRO A 145 -0.58 8.63 18.87
CA PRO A 145 -1.12 7.35 19.33
C PRO A 145 -0.08 6.23 19.54
N MET A 146 1.19 6.42 19.14
CA MET A 146 2.23 5.38 19.23
C MET A 146 2.93 5.36 20.60
N ILE A 147 2.85 6.46 21.36
CA ILE A 147 3.23 6.53 22.78
C ILE A 147 2.12 5.99 23.69
N ASN A 148 2.45 5.62 24.93
CA ASN A 148 1.48 5.01 25.86
C ASN A 148 0.32 5.95 26.20
N ALA A 149 0.56 7.25 26.40
CA ALA A 149 -0.50 8.20 26.72
C ALA A 149 -1.54 8.30 25.58
N GLY A 150 -1.07 8.38 24.33
CA GLY A 150 -1.96 8.40 23.17
C GLY A 150 -2.65 7.06 22.95
N ALA A 151 -1.96 5.94 23.17
CA ALA A 151 -2.55 4.62 23.05
C ALA A 151 -3.64 4.35 24.09
N ILE A 152 -3.42 4.73 25.35
CA ILE A 152 -4.41 4.64 26.43
C ILE A 152 -5.65 5.49 26.08
N LEU A 153 -5.45 6.71 25.61
CA LEU A 153 -6.57 7.53 25.14
C LEU A 153 -7.29 6.88 23.95
N THR A 154 -6.55 6.45 22.93
CA THR A 154 -7.09 5.84 21.72
C THR A 154 -7.89 4.58 22.03
N HIS A 155 -7.45 3.77 22.99
CA HIS A 155 -8.20 2.62 23.51
C HIS A 155 -9.61 3.04 23.95
N THR A 156 -9.73 4.09 24.77
CA THR A 156 -11.03 4.62 25.24
C THR A 156 -11.90 5.24 24.14
N LEU A 157 -11.38 5.39 22.92
CA LEU A 157 -12.15 5.89 21.77
C LEU A 157 -12.78 4.77 20.92
N VAL A 158 -12.44 3.49 21.12
CA VAL A 158 -13.01 2.40 20.29
C VAL A 158 -14.43 2.04 20.72
N GLY A 159 -15.39 2.08 19.81
CA GLY A 159 -16.80 1.85 20.09
C GLY A 159 -17.56 3.10 20.55
N PRO A 160 -18.86 2.97 20.89
CA PRO A 160 -19.70 4.09 21.28
C PRO A 160 -19.28 4.68 22.66
N PRO A 161 -19.58 5.95 22.95
CA PRO A 161 -19.08 6.66 24.14
C PRO A 161 -19.33 5.97 25.49
N ASP A 162 -20.46 5.27 25.64
CA ASP A 162 -20.88 4.65 26.92
C ASP A 162 -20.69 3.12 26.95
N ILE A 163 -19.90 2.57 26.03
CA ILE A 163 -19.60 1.13 26.01
C ILE A 163 -18.82 0.71 27.27
N SER A 164 -19.16 -0.48 27.80
CA SER A 164 -18.42 -1.05 28.92
C SER A 164 -17.02 -1.53 28.50
N GLU A 165 -16.08 -1.55 29.43
CA GLU A 165 -14.70 -1.97 29.16
C GLU A 165 -14.59 -3.41 28.58
N PRO A 166 -15.33 -4.42 29.09
CA PRO A 166 -15.30 -5.76 28.49
C PRO A 166 -15.81 -5.80 27.04
N GLU A 167 -16.85 -5.02 26.73
CA GLU A 167 -17.39 -4.94 25.36
C GLU A 167 -16.42 -4.21 24.43
N ARG A 168 -15.78 -3.13 24.91
CA ARG A 168 -14.74 -2.40 24.18
C ARG A 168 -13.55 -3.29 23.85
N LEU A 169 -13.06 -4.05 24.83
CA LEU A 169 -11.99 -5.01 24.64
C LEU A 169 -12.36 -6.07 23.59
N GLU A 170 -13.60 -6.56 23.60
CA GLU A 170 -14.06 -7.53 22.61
C GLU A 170 -14.15 -6.91 21.20
N LEU A 171 -14.57 -5.65 21.06
CA LEU A 171 -14.49 -4.93 19.78
C LEU A 171 -13.04 -4.80 19.29
N ILE A 172 -12.11 -4.46 20.18
CA ILE A 172 -10.68 -4.37 19.86
C ILE A 172 -10.14 -5.73 19.42
N ARG A 173 -10.43 -6.80 20.17
CA ARG A 173 -9.98 -8.16 19.83
C ARG A 173 -10.54 -8.61 18.49
N LYS A 174 -11.82 -8.36 18.21
CA LYS A 174 -12.45 -8.63 16.91
C LYS A 174 -11.83 -7.81 15.79
N GLY A 175 -11.58 -6.53 16.00
CA GLY A 175 -10.95 -5.67 15.00
C GLY A 175 -9.53 -6.14 14.66
N LEU A 176 -8.70 -6.45 15.66
CA LEU A 176 -7.37 -7.03 15.44
C LEU A 176 -7.44 -8.40 14.77
N SER A 177 -8.44 -9.21 15.10
CA SER A 177 -8.70 -10.50 14.44
C SER A 177 -9.07 -10.32 12.95
N ALA A 178 -9.87 -9.30 12.63
CA ALA A 178 -10.20 -8.93 11.26
C ALA A 178 -8.95 -8.50 10.48
N PHE A 179 -8.04 -7.72 11.07
CA PHE A 179 -6.75 -7.42 10.44
C PHE A 179 -5.92 -8.68 10.16
N ALA A 180 -5.92 -9.66 11.08
CA ALA A 180 -5.15 -10.89 10.97
C ALA A 180 -5.80 -11.92 10.02
N GLY A 181 -7.11 -11.83 9.78
CA GLY A 181 -7.87 -12.84 9.03
C GLY A 181 -8.11 -14.14 9.81
N ARG A 182 -7.91 -14.12 11.14
CA ARG A 182 -8.20 -15.24 12.04
C ARG A 182 -8.57 -14.71 13.42
N GLU A 183 -9.22 -15.55 14.21
CA GLU A 183 -9.49 -15.22 15.61
C GLU A 183 -8.19 -15.17 16.43
N LEU A 184 -7.97 -14.04 17.12
CA LEU A 184 -6.86 -13.83 18.06
C LEU A 184 -7.33 -13.96 19.50
N GLN A 185 -6.41 -14.39 20.38
CA GLN A 185 -6.68 -14.66 21.80
C GLN A 185 -5.80 -13.79 22.69
N ILE A 186 -6.20 -13.60 23.93
CA ILE A 186 -5.42 -12.86 24.93
C ILE A 186 -4.56 -13.85 25.72
N ASP A 187 -3.27 -13.55 25.87
CA ASP A 187 -2.39 -14.27 26.78
C ASP A 187 -2.63 -13.78 28.21
N GLU A 188 -3.47 -14.50 28.95
CA GLU A 188 -3.81 -14.17 30.35
C GLU A 188 -2.60 -14.18 31.29
N LYS A 189 -1.51 -14.91 30.97
CA LYS A 189 -0.29 -14.90 31.81
C LYS A 189 0.47 -13.61 31.63
N ILE A 190 0.70 -13.19 30.39
CA ILE A 190 1.32 -11.90 30.06
C ILE A 190 0.51 -10.76 30.67
N TYR A 191 -0.81 -10.77 30.46
CA TYR A 191 -1.71 -9.77 31.04
C TYR A 191 -1.58 -9.70 32.57
N ALA A 192 -1.64 -10.83 33.27
CA ALA A 192 -1.59 -10.86 34.73
C ALA A 192 -0.25 -10.34 35.27
N SER A 193 0.86 -10.61 34.58
CA SER A 193 2.19 -10.12 34.95
C SER A 193 2.37 -8.63 34.63
N GLU A 194 1.92 -8.15 33.46
CA GLU A 194 1.97 -6.72 33.14
C GLU A 194 1.09 -5.88 34.05
N MET A 195 -0.10 -6.37 34.43
CA MET A 195 -0.97 -5.63 35.33
C MET A 195 -0.36 -5.39 36.71
N LYS A 196 0.47 -6.32 37.21
CA LYS A 196 1.19 -6.14 38.48
C LYS A 196 2.24 -5.02 38.43
N GLU A 197 2.88 -4.85 37.27
CA GLU A 197 3.94 -3.87 37.04
C GLU A 197 3.46 -2.59 36.33
N SER A 198 2.14 -2.44 36.12
CA SER A 198 1.52 -1.36 35.35
C SER A 198 1.55 0.03 36.00
N TYR A 199 2.35 0.26 37.05
CA TYR A 199 2.41 1.52 37.82
C TYR A 199 2.50 2.76 36.94
N ARG A 200 3.32 2.70 35.89
CA ARG A 200 3.49 3.79 34.96
C ARG A 200 2.24 4.06 34.11
N ASN A 201 1.63 3.02 33.55
CA ASN A 201 0.41 3.18 32.77
C ASN A 201 -0.73 3.69 33.66
N ARG A 202 -0.78 3.26 34.93
CA ARG A 202 -1.69 3.83 35.95
C ARG A 202 -1.41 5.32 36.20
N ALA A 203 -0.16 5.73 36.33
CA ALA A 203 0.20 7.14 36.49
C ALA A 203 -0.24 7.99 35.27
N ILE A 204 0.02 7.49 34.06
CA ILE A 204 -0.43 8.12 32.81
C ILE A 204 -1.95 8.25 32.79
N ALA A 205 -2.70 7.17 33.06
CA ALA A 205 -4.16 7.19 33.04
C ALA A 205 -4.75 8.14 34.09
N ASN A 206 -4.20 8.16 35.30
CA ASN A 206 -4.61 9.12 36.34
C ASN A 206 -4.36 10.57 35.91
N MET A 207 -3.24 10.84 35.24
CA MET A 207 -2.96 12.17 34.69
C MET A 207 -3.94 12.54 33.57
N LEU A 208 -4.20 11.63 32.62
CA LEU A 208 -5.18 11.88 31.55
C LEU A 208 -6.57 12.14 32.12
N ARG A 209 -6.96 11.43 33.19
CA ARG A 209 -8.20 11.64 33.93
C ARG A 209 -8.24 13.00 34.61
N ASN A 210 -7.15 13.39 35.28
CA ASN A 210 -7.02 14.70 35.92
C ASN A 210 -7.17 15.86 34.93
N TYR A 211 -6.69 15.72 33.70
CA TYR A 211 -6.87 16.71 32.64
C TYR A 211 -8.18 16.55 31.85
N HIS A 212 -9.09 15.67 32.28
CA HIS A 212 -10.35 15.36 31.59
C HIS A 212 -10.18 14.91 30.13
N VAL A 213 -9.01 14.33 29.81
CA VAL A 213 -8.70 13.75 28.49
C VAL A 213 -9.38 12.40 28.33
N ILE A 214 -9.51 11.63 29.42
CA ILE A 214 -10.32 10.40 29.48
C ILE A 214 -11.46 10.54 30.49
N SER A 215 -12.60 9.92 30.17
CA SER A 215 -13.80 9.89 31.02
C SER A 215 -13.95 8.59 31.85
N GLY A 216 -13.23 7.53 31.49
CA GLY A 216 -13.25 6.25 32.22
C GLY A 216 -12.41 6.27 33.50
N GLU A 217 -12.65 5.30 34.38
CA GLU A 217 -11.84 5.12 35.59
C GLU A 217 -10.42 4.64 35.21
N PRO A 218 -9.34 5.29 35.70
CA PRO A 218 -7.98 5.01 35.25
C PRO A 218 -7.55 3.54 35.32
N LEU A 219 -8.00 2.81 36.35
CA LEU A 219 -7.61 1.41 36.54
C LEU A 219 -8.31 0.49 35.53
N GLU A 220 -9.58 0.76 35.20
CA GLU A 220 -10.33 0.00 34.19
C GLU A 220 -9.75 0.22 32.80
N VAL A 221 -9.42 1.47 32.45
CA VAL A 221 -8.79 1.78 31.15
C VAL A 221 -7.42 1.10 31.02
N VAL A 222 -6.62 1.07 32.10
CA VAL A 222 -5.33 0.38 32.09
C VAL A 222 -5.50 -1.13 32.00
N ASP A 223 -6.55 -1.70 32.60
CA ASP A 223 -6.90 -3.11 32.45
C ASP A 223 -7.15 -3.47 30.98
N GLY A 224 -8.06 -2.74 30.32
CA GLY A 224 -8.39 -2.93 28.90
C GLY A 224 -7.17 -2.75 27.98
N TYR A 225 -6.40 -1.68 28.18
CA TYR A 225 -5.18 -1.43 27.40
C TYR A 225 -4.12 -2.53 27.61
N THR A 226 -3.97 -3.06 28.82
CA THR A 226 -3.00 -4.13 29.09
C THR A 226 -3.46 -5.45 28.44
N ARG A 227 -4.76 -5.75 28.47
CA ARG A 227 -5.35 -6.89 27.74
C ARG A 227 -5.16 -6.78 26.23
N GLN A 228 -5.31 -5.58 25.66
CA GLN A 228 -4.97 -5.30 24.26
C GLN A 228 -3.50 -5.64 23.96
N CYS A 229 -2.54 -5.21 24.80
CA CYS A 229 -1.12 -5.50 24.60
C CYS A 229 -0.79 -7.00 24.72
N ALA A 230 -1.58 -7.75 25.50
CA ALA A 230 -1.43 -9.18 25.71
C ALA A 230 -2.05 -10.06 24.61
N ILE A 231 -2.66 -9.49 23.56
CA ILE A 231 -3.19 -10.27 22.43
C ILE A 231 -2.04 -11.05 21.76
N SER A 232 -2.22 -12.35 21.59
CA SER A 232 -1.26 -13.28 21.01
C SER A 232 -1.30 -13.24 19.49
N VAL A 233 -0.12 -13.11 18.86
CA VAL A 233 0.07 -13.10 17.41
C VAL A 233 1.32 -13.89 17.03
N THR A 234 1.39 -14.34 15.79
CA THR A 234 2.60 -14.90 15.16
C THR A 234 3.23 -13.87 14.21
N CYS A 235 4.43 -14.18 13.71
CA CYS A 235 5.06 -13.36 12.67
C CYS A 235 4.23 -13.34 11.38
N ARG A 236 3.55 -14.45 11.04
CA ARG A 236 2.63 -14.50 9.89
C ARG A 236 1.42 -13.59 10.07
N ASP A 237 0.84 -13.58 11.27
CA ASP A 237 -0.31 -12.73 11.56
C ASP A 237 0.07 -11.27 11.37
N LEU A 238 1.20 -10.84 11.93
CA LEU A 238 1.69 -9.48 11.73
C LEU A 238 1.91 -9.16 10.25
N ALA A 239 2.45 -10.08 9.46
CA ALA A 239 2.64 -9.85 8.02
C ALA A 239 1.29 -9.64 7.31
N LEU A 240 0.27 -10.43 7.61
CA LEU A 240 -1.08 -10.27 7.07
C LEU A 240 -1.76 -8.99 7.55
N MET A 241 -1.64 -8.66 8.85
CA MET A 241 -2.17 -7.43 9.41
C MET A 241 -1.52 -6.19 8.75
N ALA A 242 -0.21 -6.25 8.50
CA ALA A 242 0.50 -5.23 7.72
C ALA A 242 0.02 -5.18 6.27
N ALA A 243 -0.22 -6.34 5.64
CA ALA A 243 -0.73 -6.40 4.27
C ALA A 243 -2.14 -5.80 4.17
N THR A 244 -2.99 -5.96 5.17
CA THR A 244 -4.29 -5.28 5.27
C THR A 244 -4.14 -3.76 5.24
N LEU A 245 -3.16 -3.20 5.98
CA LEU A 245 -2.85 -1.77 5.90
C LEU A 245 -2.22 -1.39 4.56
N ALA A 246 -1.29 -2.19 4.02
CA ALA A 246 -0.69 -1.96 2.71
C ALA A 246 -1.74 -1.95 1.59
N ASN A 247 -2.79 -2.77 1.72
CA ASN A 247 -3.88 -2.94 0.76
C ASN A 247 -5.05 -1.95 0.99
N GLY A 248 -4.79 -0.79 1.59
CA GLY A 248 -5.81 0.25 1.76
C GLY A 248 -6.96 -0.15 2.70
N GLY A 249 -6.70 -1.05 3.64
CA GLY A 249 -7.66 -1.51 4.65
C GLY A 249 -8.46 -2.75 4.27
N ILE A 250 -8.13 -3.42 3.16
CA ILE A 250 -8.76 -4.68 2.74
C ILE A 250 -7.89 -5.86 3.16
N GLN A 251 -8.45 -6.77 3.95
CA GLN A 251 -7.77 -7.99 4.37
C GLN A 251 -7.57 -8.91 3.15
N PRO A 252 -6.33 -9.32 2.84
CA PRO A 252 -6.00 -9.87 1.52
C PRO A 252 -6.50 -11.31 1.26
N ILE A 253 -6.83 -12.07 2.29
CA ILE A 253 -7.37 -13.44 2.21
C ILE A 253 -8.91 -13.42 2.28
N THR A 254 -9.49 -12.67 3.23
CA THR A 254 -10.95 -12.66 3.45
C THR A 254 -11.68 -11.69 2.53
N GLY A 255 -10.98 -10.70 1.96
CA GLY A 255 -11.56 -9.63 1.15
C GLY A 255 -12.34 -8.60 1.97
N GLU A 256 -12.36 -8.73 3.30
CA GLU A 256 -13.07 -7.84 4.20
C GLU A 256 -12.41 -6.45 4.22
N ARG A 257 -13.22 -5.39 4.11
CA ARG A 257 -12.76 -4.02 4.37
C ARG A 257 -12.79 -3.77 5.88
N VAL A 258 -11.63 -3.83 6.51
CA VAL A 258 -11.43 -3.57 7.95
C VAL A 258 -11.42 -2.07 8.24
N CYS A 259 -10.83 -1.26 7.36
CA CYS A 259 -10.79 0.20 7.50
C CYS A 259 -10.95 0.91 6.16
N ARG A 260 -11.38 2.17 6.21
CA ARG A 260 -11.42 3.05 5.03
C ARG A 260 -10.00 3.47 4.59
N PRO A 261 -9.76 3.73 3.29
CA PRO A 261 -8.43 4.09 2.80
C PRO A 261 -7.83 5.37 3.40
N ASP A 262 -8.66 6.35 3.77
CA ASP A 262 -8.23 7.59 4.42
C ASP A 262 -7.75 7.35 5.86
N VAL A 263 -8.41 6.45 6.60
CA VAL A 263 -7.98 5.95 7.91
C VAL A 263 -6.62 5.26 7.79
N VAL A 264 -6.48 4.33 6.84
CA VAL A 264 -5.22 3.62 6.59
C VAL A 264 -4.07 4.58 6.28
N ARG A 265 -4.30 5.57 5.41
CA ARG A 265 -3.30 6.60 5.10
C ARG A 265 -2.86 7.35 6.35
N GLN A 266 -3.80 7.70 7.23
CA GLN A 266 -3.50 8.38 8.48
C GLN A 266 -2.67 7.50 9.43
N VAL A 267 -3.03 6.22 9.59
CA VAL A 267 -2.30 5.25 10.42
C VAL A 267 -0.87 5.07 9.92
N LEU A 268 -0.70 4.84 8.62
CA LEU A 268 0.62 4.67 8.00
C LEU A 268 1.49 5.92 8.14
N SER A 269 0.90 7.12 8.03
CA SER A 269 1.62 8.38 8.22
C SER A 269 2.18 8.54 9.64
N VAL A 270 1.39 8.18 10.64
CA VAL A 270 1.82 8.22 12.04
C VAL A 270 2.79 7.09 12.37
N MET A 271 2.61 5.89 11.81
CA MET A 271 3.59 4.80 11.94
C MET A 271 4.95 5.20 11.38
N MET A 272 4.99 5.88 10.23
CA MET A 272 6.23 6.34 9.61
C MET A 272 7.03 7.29 10.50
N THR A 273 6.35 8.21 11.19
CA THR A 273 6.99 9.30 11.95
C THR A 273 7.17 8.96 13.43
N CYS A 274 6.32 8.11 14.00
CA CYS A 274 6.24 7.86 15.45
C CYS A 274 6.41 6.38 15.83
N GLY A 275 6.43 5.46 14.87
CA GLY A 275 6.29 4.02 15.16
C GLY A 275 7.54 3.33 15.72
N MET A 276 8.72 3.89 15.45
CA MET A 276 10.03 3.35 15.87
C MET A 276 10.68 4.14 17.01
N TYR A 277 9.86 4.82 17.82
CA TYR A 277 10.28 5.61 18.98
C TYR A 277 11.38 6.63 18.61
N ASN A 278 12.42 6.74 19.44
CA ASN A 278 13.55 7.64 19.21
C ASN A 278 14.40 7.28 17.98
N GLY A 279 14.13 6.13 17.33
CA GLY A 279 14.79 5.71 16.09
C GLY A 279 14.00 6.04 14.83
N ALA A 280 12.87 6.76 14.91
CA ALA A 280 12.03 7.02 13.74
C ALA A 280 12.74 7.79 12.60
N GLY A 281 13.60 8.76 12.93
CA GLY A 281 14.39 9.50 11.92
C GLY A 281 15.35 8.59 11.16
N ASP A 282 16.14 7.79 11.87
CA ASP A 282 17.05 6.81 11.28
C ASP A 282 16.29 5.75 10.47
N TRP A 283 15.15 5.29 10.98
CA TRP A 283 14.30 4.33 10.29
C TRP A 283 13.80 4.86 8.95
N VAL A 284 13.27 6.09 8.92
CA VAL A 284 12.78 6.73 7.69
C VAL A 284 13.89 6.87 6.66
N SER A 285 15.12 7.16 7.09
CA SER A 285 16.26 7.36 6.18
C SER A 285 16.89 6.06 5.68
N GLN A 286 16.89 4.99 6.47
CA GLN A 286 17.64 3.77 6.17
C GLN A 286 16.77 2.61 5.69
N ILE A 287 15.47 2.62 6.02
CA ILE A 287 14.53 1.51 5.77
C ILE A 287 13.31 2.04 5.02
N GLY A 288 12.71 3.13 5.52
CA GLY A 288 11.81 3.97 4.74
C GLY A 288 10.43 3.41 4.45
N PHE A 289 9.92 2.46 5.25
CA PHE A 289 8.51 2.09 5.23
C PHE A 289 7.86 2.26 6.60
N PRO A 290 6.56 2.61 6.68
CA PRO A 290 5.81 2.68 7.93
C PRO A 290 5.97 1.41 8.76
N ALA A 291 6.33 1.55 10.03
CA ALA A 291 6.58 0.40 10.89
C ALA A 291 6.20 0.64 12.35
N LYS A 292 6.09 -0.43 13.12
CA LYS A 292 5.89 -0.38 14.57
C LYS A 292 6.57 -1.57 15.23
N SER A 293 7.38 -1.31 16.27
CA SER A 293 7.97 -2.37 17.10
C SER A 293 7.20 -2.61 18.40
N GLY A 294 7.29 -3.84 18.92
CA GLY A 294 6.82 -4.26 20.23
C GLY A 294 7.95 -4.89 21.06
N VAL A 295 7.90 -4.69 22.37
CA VAL A 295 8.94 -5.14 23.32
C VAL A 295 9.05 -6.67 23.47
N ALA A 296 8.08 -7.42 22.94
CA ALA A 296 8.19 -8.87 22.80
C ALA A 296 9.16 -9.30 21.68
N GLY A 297 9.67 -8.36 20.87
CA GLY A 297 10.61 -8.62 19.77
C GLY A 297 9.99 -8.58 18.38
N GLY A 298 8.70 -8.28 18.27
CA GLY A 298 8.00 -8.10 17.00
C GLY A 298 8.30 -6.75 16.34
N ILE A 299 8.35 -6.74 15.01
CA ILE A 299 8.26 -5.53 14.19
C ILE A 299 7.25 -5.78 13.08
N LEU A 300 6.31 -4.85 12.93
CA LEU A 300 5.35 -4.74 11.83
C LEU A 300 5.86 -3.68 10.86
N GLY A 301 5.82 -3.94 9.56
CA GLY A 301 6.12 -2.97 8.51
C GLY A 301 5.11 -3.06 7.36
N ALA A 302 4.65 -1.94 6.81
CA ALA A 302 3.66 -1.93 5.73
C ALA A 302 4.10 -1.00 4.60
N LEU A 303 4.24 -1.53 3.38
CA LEU A 303 4.48 -0.74 2.17
C LEU A 303 3.18 -0.53 1.40
N PRO A 304 2.65 0.71 1.34
CA PRO A 304 1.40 1.00 0.64
C PRO A 304 1.39 0.46 -0.80
N GLY A 305 0.37 -0.33 -1.13
CA GLY A 305 0.15 -0.90 -2.47
C GLY A 305 1.09 -2.04 -2.86
N GLN A 306 1.96 -2.52 -1.96
CA GLN A 306 2.95 -3.55 -2.31
C GLN A 306 2.83 -4.79 -1.41
N LEU A 307 3.19 -4.68 -0.13
CA LEU A 307 3.29 -5.83 0.78
C LEU A 307 3.30 -5.41 2.25
N GLY A 308 2.95 -6.36 3.12
CA GLY A 308 3.21 -6.33 4.55
C GLY A 308 4.49 -7.10 4.89
N ILE A 309 5.20 -6.64 5.91
CA ILE A 309 6.43 -7.21 6.44
C ILE A 309 6.24 -7.44 7.93
N ALA A 310 6.73 -8.57 8.41
CA ALA A 310 6.90 -8.78 9.84
C ALA A 310 8.23 -9.45 10.15
N THR A 311 8.77 -9.12 11.30
CA THR A 311 9.92 -9.83 11.88
C THR A 311 9.67 -10.11 13.34
N PHE A 312 10.28 -11.18 13.85
CA PHE A 312 10.26 -11.51 15.26
C PHE A 312 11.67 -11.91 15.70
N SER A 313 12.18 -11.26 16.74
CA SER A 313 13.33 -11.72 17.50
C SER A 313 13.36 -11.03 18.88
N PRO A 314 13.35 -11.76 20.01
CA PRO A 314 13.07 -11.18 21.34
C PRO A 314 14.02 -10.09 21.83
N ARG A 315 15.32 -10.15 21.48
CA ARG A 315 16.32 -9.25 22.04
C ARG A 315 16.22 -7.84 21.46
N LEU A 316 16.17 -6.86 22.35
CA LEU A 316 15.98 -5.46 22.05
C LEU A 316 17.28 -4.65 22.14
N ASP A 317 17.36 -3.57 21.37
CA ASP A 317 18.36 -2.51 21.51
C ASP A 317 18.04 -1.56 22.69
N THR A 318 18.88 -0.54 22.86
CA THR A 318 18.69 0.52 23.88
C THR A 318 17.46 1.38 23.66
N HIS A 319 16.84 1.32 22.47
CA HIS A 319 15.63 2.04 22.12
C HIS A 319 14.36 1.18 22.27
N GLY A 320 14.51 -0.10 22.65
CA GLY A 320 13.40 -1.04 22.83
C GLY A 320 12.90 -1.68 21.52
N ASN A 321 13.70 -1.64 20.45
CA ASN A 321 13.38 -2.29 19.17
C ASN A 321 14.15 -3.61 19.03
N SER A 322 13.56 -4.60 18.36
CA SER A 322 14.23 -5.88 18.07
C SER A 322 15.50 -5.69 17.23
N VAL A 323 16.67 -6.07 17.74
CA VAL A 323 17.95 -5.81 17.06
C VAL A 323 18.05 -6.57 15.74
N ARG A 324 17.72 -7.86 15.75
CA ARG A 324 17.68 -8.69 14.54
C ARG A 324 16.50 -8.30 13.64
N GLY A 325 15.37 -7.91 14.22
CA GLY A 325 14.22 -7.39 13.47
C GLY A 325 14.57 -6.19 12.60
N VAL A 326 15.17 -5.15 13.19
CA VAL A 326 15.61 -3.95 12.47
C VAL A 326 16.60 -4.31 11.35
N ARG A 327 17.56 -5.20 11.63
CA ARG A 327 18.55 -5.66 10.63
C ARG A 327 17.90 -6.40 9.46
N MET A 328 16.92 -7.27 9.72
CA MET A 328 16.16 -7.95 8.68
C MET A 328 15.36 -6.95 7.85
N CYS A 329 14.64 -6.01 8.47
CA CYS A 329 13.91 -4.96 7.76
C CYS A 329 14.83 -4.10 6.88
N LYS A 330 16.01 -3.73 7.38
CA LYS A 330 17.00 -2.99 6.59
C LYS A 330 17.48 -3.79 5.38
N LYS A 331 17.82 -5.06 5.57
CA LYS A 331 18.27 -5.94 4.49
C LYS A 331 17.20 -6.12 3.40
N LEU A 332 15.93 -6.27 3.80
CA LEU A 332 14.80 -6.30 2.86
C LEU A 332 14.68 -4.99 2.08
N SER A 333 14.79 -3.83 2.75
CA SER A 333 14.74 -2.52 2.09
C SER A 333 15.88 -2.34 1.07
N ASP A 334 17.12 -2.64 1.47
CA ASP A 334 18.32 -2.49 0.63
C ASP A 334 18.29 -3.42 -0.60
N ASP A 335 18.02 -4.72 -0.39
CA ASP A 335 18.15 -5.73 -1.45
C ASP A 335 16.95 -5.71 -2.42
N MET A 336 15.74 -5.42 -1.91
CA MET A 336 14.49 -5.47 -2.70
C MET A 336 13.98 -4.09 -3.11
N GLY A 337 14.66 -3.01 -2.71
CA GLY A 337 14.25 -1.64 -3.02
C GLY A 337 12.96 -1.21 -2.32
N LEU A 338 12.64 -1.80 -1.17
CA LEU A 338 11.40 -1.58 -0.43
C LEU A 338 11.48 -0.29 0.40
N HIS A 339 11.41 0.86 -0.27
CA HIS A 339 11.48 2.18 0.38
C HIS A 339 10.42 3.12 -0.21
N ILE A 340 9.61 3.80 0.60
CA ILE A 340 8.50 4.63 0.06
C ILE A 340 8.99 5.84 -0.74
N MET A 341 10.22 6.30 -0.48
CA MET A 341 10.87 7.37 -1.25
C MET A 341 11.63 6.88 -2.47
N HIS A 342 11.65 5.58 -2.77
CA HIS A 342 12.11 5.12 -4.08
C HIS A 342 11.11 5.56 -5.13
N ALA A 343 11.56 6.43 -6.04
CA ALA A 343 10.73 6.90 -7.12
C ALA A 343 10.31 5.71 -8.00
N PRO A 344 9.00 5.49 -8.21
CA PRO A 344 8.59 4.51 -9.22
C PRO A 344 9.13 4.94 -10.58
N GLU A 345 9.46 3.96 -11.43
CA GLU A 345 9.82 4.21 -12.82
C GLU A 345 8.81 5.20 -13.46
N PRO A 346 9.26 6.27 -14.14
CA PRO A 346 8.36 7.26 -14.71
C PRO A 346 7.29 6.58 -15.55
N SER A 347 6.06 7.13 -15.54
CA SER A 347 4.82 6.64 -16.17
C SER A 347 4.86 6.48 -17.71
N ARG A 348 5.97 6.03 -18.27
CA ARG A 348 6.18 5.71 -19.69
C ARG A 348 5.23 4.60 -20.16
N SER A 349 4.73 3.76 -19.27
CA SER A 349 3.94 2.55 -19.58
C SER A 349 2.42 2.74 -19.65
N VAL A 350 1.86 3.91 -19.28
CA VAL A 350 0.39 4.07 -19.18
C VAL A 350 -0.29 4.05 -20.54
N VAL A 351 0.31 4.72 -21.53
CA VAL A 351 -0.18 4.66 -22.91
C VAL A 351 0.49 3.48 -23.59
N ARG A 352 -0.23 2.36 -23.65
CA ARG A 352 0.28 1.12 -24.25
C ARG A 352 0.43 1.29 -25.76
N ARG A 353 -0.58 1.89 -26.38
CA ARG A 353 -0.66 2.08 -27.83
C ARG A 353 -1.41 3.37 -28.12
N HIS A 354 -0.90 4.08 -29.12
CA HIS A 354 -1.53 5.23 -29.72
C HIS A 354 -1.42 5.03 -31.24
N TYR A 355 -2.56 4.95 -31.93
CA TYR A 355 -2.61 4.66 -33.36
C TYR A 355 -3.90 5.18 -33.98
N ILE A 356 -3.97 5.21 -35.31
CA ILE A 356 -5.15 5.63 -36.05
C ILE A 356 -5.83 4.41 -36.65
N LEU A 357 -7.16 4.39 -36.62
CA LEU A 357 -8.00 3.50 -37.41
C LEU A 357 -8.59 4.30 -38.57
N GLU A 358 -8.53 3.73 -39.77
CA GLU A 358 -9.12 4.29 -40.99
C GLU A 358 -10.26 3.39 -41.48
N SER A 359 -11.39 3.99 -41.85
CA SER A 359 -12.50 3.22 -42.40
C SER A 359 -12.10 2.60 -43.76
N PRO A 360 -12.74 1.49 -44.17
CA PRO A 360 -12.51 0.91 -45.50
C PRO A 360 -12.69 1.92 -46.64
N GLU A 361 -13.68 2.81 -46.54
CA GLU A 361 -13.95 3.84 -47.55
C GLU A 361 -12.82 4.87 -47.64
N CYS A 362 -12.12 5.07 -46.53
CA CYS A 362 -10.97 5.96 -46.39
C CYS A 362 -9.75 5.40 -47.14
N ALA A 363 -9.48 4.10 -47.00
CA ALA A 363 -8.38 3.41 -47.65
C ALA A 363 -8.49 3.44 -49.18
N ASP A 364 -9.70 3.26 -49.70
CA ASP A 364 -10.00 3.32 -51.14
C ASP A 364 -9.86 4.76 -51.69
N ALA A 365 -10.27 5.77 -50.93
CA ALA A 365 -10.15 7.17 -51.30
C ALA A 365 -8.68 7.65 -51.33
N LEU A 366 -7.85 7.23 -50.35
CA LEU A 366 -6.42 7.53 -50.28
C LEU A 366 -5.64 6.90 -51.45
N ALA A 367 -5.95 5.64 -51.81
CA ALA A 367 -5.38 4.97 -52.98
C ALA A 367 -5.71 5.69 -54.31
N SER A 368 -6.80 6.46 -54.33
CA SER A 368 -7.29 7.23 -55.47
C SER A 368 -6.82 8.70 -55.49
N GLY A 369 -5.98 9.12 -54.53
CA GLY A 369 -5.50 10.51 -54.39
C GLY A 369 -6.50 11.48 -53.74
N GLY A 370 -7.55 10.97 -53.09
CA GLY A 370 -8.54 11.74 -52.33
C GLY A 370 -8.12 12.06 -50.90
N LYS A 371 -8.93 12.86 -50.17
CA LYS A 371 -8.75 13.11 -48.74
C LYS A 371 -9.38 11.99 -47.91
N ALA A 372 -8.70 11.57 -46.85
CA ALA A 372 -9.20 10.63 -45.86
C ALA A 372 -10.54 11.12 -45.25
N GLN A 373 -11.60 10.31 -45.35
CA GLN A 373 -12.89 10.52 -44.69
C GLN A 373 -13.07 9.47 -43.58
N HIS A 374 -13.33 9.89 -42.34
CA HIS A 374 -13.59 9.00 -41.20
C HIS A 374 -12.37 8.24 -40.67
N THR A 375 -11.55 8.93 -39.88
CA THR A 375 -10.48 8.29 -39.08
C THR A 375 -10.74 8.44 -37.58
N ALA A 376 -10.31 7.43 -36.81
CA ALA A 376 -10.48 7.38 -35.36
C ALA A 376 -9.12 7.20 -34.66
N GLY A 377 -8.77 8.12 -33.77
CA GLY A 377 -7.57 7.99 -32.93
C GLY A 377 -7.84 7.07 -31.75
N VAL A 378 -7.10 5.97 -31.62
CA VAL A 378 -7.23 5.02 -30.50
C VAL A 378 -6.12 5.23 -29.49
N LEU A 379 -6.52 5.51 -28.25
CA LEU A 379 -5.64 5.64 -27.10
C LEU A 379 -5.90 4.48 -26.12
N SER A 380 -5.09 3.43 -26.20
CA SER A 380 -5.18 2.29 -25.29
C SER A 380 -4.36 2.53 -24.03
N LEU A 381 -5.04 2.57 -22.89
CA LEU A 381 -4.46 2.72 -21.56
C LEU A 381 -4.23 1.36 -20.90
N GLN A 382 -3.29 1.28 -19.96
CA GLN A 382 -3.05 0.07 -19.19
C GLN A 382 -2.56 0.34 -17.76
N GLY A 383 -2.72 -0.68 -16.91
CA GLY A 383 -2.24 -0.67 -15.53
C GLY A 383 -3.13 0.16 -14.61
N THR A 384 -2.54 0.71 -13.55
CA THR A 384 -3.25 1.61 -12.63
C THR A 384 -3.10 3.06 -13.07
N ILE A 385 -4.24 3.75 -13.21
CA ILE A 385 -4.28 5.14 -13.61
C ILE A 385 -4.40 6.02 -12.36
N THR A 386 -3.32 6.75 -12.09
CA THR A 386 -3.24 7.78 -11.05
C THR A 386 -3.18 9.17 -11.66
N PHE A 387 -3.08 10.21 -10.83
CA PHE A 387 -2.90 11.60 -11.29
C PHE A 387 -1.80 11.75 -12.38
N THR A 388 -0.60 11.21 -12.18
CA THR A 388 0.52 11.35 -13.12
C THR A 388 0.26 10.63 -14.44
N SER A 389 -0.45 9.49 -14.37
CA SER A 389 -0.87 8.71 -15.54
C SER A 389 -1.95 9.47 -16.32
N ALA A 390 -2.95 9.98 -15.62
CA ALA A 390 -4.02 10.78 -16.20
C ALA A 390 -3.50 12.09 -16.80
N GLU A 391 -2.61 12.83 -16.13
CA GLU A 391 -2.01 14.05 -16.67
C GLU A 391 -1.28 13.76 -17.98
N ARG A 392 -0.52 12.66 -18.07
CA ARG A 392 0.14 12.26 -19.31
C ARG A 392 -0.85 11.96 -20.42
N VAL A 393 -1.94 11.24 -20.11
CA VAL A 393 -3.05 10.98 -21.04
C VAL A 393 -3.67 12.29 -21.53
N LEU A 394 -4.00 13.21 -20.62
CA LEU A 394 -4.52 14.53 -20.95
C LEU A 394 -3.55 15.32 -21.84
N ARG A 395 -2.25 15.26 -21.55
CA ARG A 395 -1.21 15.92 -22.36
C ARG A 395 -1.16 15.37 -23.78
N ILE A 396 -1.25 14.04 -23.94
CA ILE A 396 -1.30 13.39 -25.26
C ILE A 396 -2.57 13.80 -26.01
N LEU A 397 -3.73 13.79 -25.36
CA LEU A 397 -4.99 14.23 -25.94
C LEU A 397 -4.99 15.73 -26.29
N SER A 398 -4.24 16.55 -25.56
CA SER A 398 -4.13 17.99 -25.82
C SER A 398 -3.15 18.36 -26.93
N ARG A 399 -2.15 17.50 -27.21
CA ARG A 399 -1.17 17.75 -28.25
C ARG A 399 -1.83 17.55 -29.61
N ARG A 400 -2.01 18.67 -30.33
CA ARG A 400 -2.64 18.71 -31.64
C ARG A 400 -2.08 17.64 -32.59
N SER A 401 -0.79 17.32 -32.63
CA SER A 401 -0.23 16.31 -33.56
C SER A 401 -0.77 14.87 -33.39
N ALA A 402 -1.39 14.52 -32.26
CA ALA A 402 -2.11 13.25 -32.08
C ALA A 402 -3.49 13.22 -32.78
N LEU A 403 -4.05 14.40 -33.04
CA LEU A 403 -5.41 14.64 -33.54
C LEU A 403 -5.45 15.57 -34.78
N SER A 404 -4.29 16.05 -35.27
CA SER A 404 -4.18 17.15 -36.25
C SER A 404 -3.73 16.76 -37.64
N ASN A 405 -3.76 15.48 -37.99
CA ASN A 405 -4.06 15.20 -39.39
C ASN A 405 -5.54 15.51 -39.55
N SER A 406 -5.85 16.44 -40.45
CA SER A 406 -7.15 17.06 -40.72
C SER A 406 -8.25 16.09 -41.21
N SER A 407 -8.34 14.90 -40.60
CA SER A 407 -9.18 13.76 -40.96
C SER A 407 -9.66 12.92 -39.76
N VAL A 408 -9.24 13.21 -38.51
CA VAL A 408 -9.68 12.46 -37.31
C VAL A 408 -11.01 13.02 -36.80
N ASP A 409 -12.07 12.25 -37.03
CA ASP A 409 -13.45 12.61 -36.64
C ASP A 409 -13.82 12.05 -35.26
N ALA A 410 -13.07 11.04 -34.78
CA ALA A 410 -13.38 10.33 -33.55
C ALA A 410 -12.14 10.00 -32.69
N VAL A 411 -12.34 9.91 -31.38
CA VAL A 411 -11.35 9.48 -30.39
C VAL A 411 -11.90 8.28 -29.62
N VAL A 412 -11.12 7.21 -29.55
CA VAL A 412 -11.44 6.00 -28.78
C VAL A 412 -10.51 5.91 -27.57
N VAL A 413 -11.06 5.97 -26.37
CA VAL A 413 -10.32 5.73 -25.12
C VAL A 413 -10.54 4.28 -24.70
N ASP A 414 -9.50 3.45 -24.81
CA ASP A 414 -9.58 2.00 -24.56
C ASP A 414 -9.01 1.63 -23.19
N LEU A 415 -9.89 1.18 -22.28
CA LEU A 415 -9.59 0.87 -20.88
C LEU A 415 -9.54 -0.64 -20.58
N ARG A 416 -9.63 -1.53 -21.57
CA ARG A 416 -9.69 -2.99 -21.36
C ARG A 416 -8.48 -3.60 -20.65
N GLN A 417 -7.37 -2.87 -20.54
CA GLN A 417 -6.15 -3.31 -19.86
C GLN A 417 -5.84 -2.43 -18.64
N VAL A 418 -6.78 -1.57 -18.26
CA VAL A 418 -6.70 -0.78 -17.03
C VAL A 418 -7.22 -1.62 -15.89
N TYR A 419 -6.41 -1.75 -14.84
CA TYR A 419 -6.78 -2.51 -13.65
C TYR A 419 -7.59 -1.65 -12.67
N SER A 420 -7.21 -0.38 -12.50
CA SER A 420 -7.89 0.54 -11.59
C SER A 420 -7.64 2.00 -11.96
N ILE A 421 -8.59 2.86 -11.62
CA ILE A 421 -8.51 4.32 -11.80
C ILE A 421 -8.84 4.98 -10.46
N ASP A 422 -7.92 5.79 -9.94
CA ASP A 422 -8.17 6.54 -8.70
C ASP A 422 -9.20 7.67 -8.92
N GLY A 423 -9.76 8.19 -7.82
CA GLY A 423 -10.82 9.20 -7.92
C GLY A 423 -10.38 10.52 -8.58
N VAL A 424 -9.10 10.88 -8.53
CA VAL A 424 -8.57 12.10 -9.17
C VAL A 424 -8.41 11.86 -10.67
N ALA A 425 -7.76 10.76 -11.05
CA ALA A 425 -7.60 10.31 -12.42
C ALA A 425 -8.95 10.15 -13.14
N ARG A 426 -9.95 9.56 -12.46
CA ARG A 426 -11.31 9.43 -13.00
C ARG A 426 -11.90 10.79 -13.33
N LYS A 427 -11.85 11.75 -12.41
CA LYS A 427 -12.32 13.13 -12.64
C LYS A 427 -11.59 13.78 -13.81
N MET A 428 -10.26 13.63 -13.88
CA MET A 428 -9.44 14.19 -14.95
C MET A 428 -9.79 13.61 -16.33
N ILE A 429 -9.93 12.28 -16.44
CA ILE A 429 -10.26 11.61 -17.70
C ILE A 429 -11.69 11.96 -18.14
N ARG A 430 -12.66 11.97 -17.22
CA ARG A 430 -14.04 12.41 -17.50
C ARG A 430 -14.07 13.84 -18.04
N GLU A 431 -13.29 14.75 -17.45
CA GLU A 431 -13.17 16.12 -17.94
C GLU A 431 -12.49 16.19 -19.31
N ALA A 432 -11.48 15.37 -19.59
CA ALA A 432 -10.85 15.29 -20.90
C ALA A 432 -11.84 14.85 -21.99
N ILE A 433 -12.64 13.81 -21.70
CA ILE A 433 -13.72 13.31 -22.57
C ILE A 433 -14.73 14.44 -22.88
N LYS A 434 -15.21 15.15 -21.86
CA LYS A 434 -16.12 16.30 -22.02
C LYS A 434 -15.54 17.37 -22.94
N ARG A 435 -14.24 17.67 -22.80
CA ARG A 435 -13.55 18.69 -23.62
C ARG A 435 -13.38 18.25 -25.07
N LEU A 436 -13.08 16.98 -25.31
CA LEU A 436 -13.00 16.42 -26.66
C LEU A 436 -14.36 16.50 -27.38
N SER A 437 -15.44 16.11 -26.70
CA SER A 437 -16.80 16.22 -27.24
C SER A 437 -17.17 17.68 -27.56
N LYS A 438 -16.89 18.62 -26.64
CA LYS A 438 -17.10 20.07 -26.89
C LYS A 438 -16.24 20.64 -28.02
N ALA A 439 -15.08 20.04 -28.29
CA ALA A 439 -14.21 20.43 -29.41
C ALA A 439 -14.68 19.85 -30.76
N GLY A 440 -15.77 19.06 -30.78
CA GLY A 440 -16.39 18.52 -31.99
C GLY A 440 -15.94 17.11 -32.37
N PHE A 441 -15.15 16.43 -31.54
CA PHE A 441 -14.77 15.03 -31.76
C PHE A 441 -15.88 14.09 -31.29
N LYS A 442 -16.15 13.02 -32.05
CA LYS A 442 -16.91 11.88 -31.53
C LYS A 442 -16.05 11.09 -30.55
N VAL A 443 -16.44 10.96 -29.29
CA VAL A 443 -15.67 10.24 -28.27
C VAL A 443 -16.34 8.91 -27.96
N LEU A 444 -15.63 7.81 -28.16
CA LEU A 444 -16.03 6.47 -27.74
C LEU A 444 -15.14 6.01 -26.58
N VAL A 445 -15.73 5.37 -25.59
CA VAL A 445 -15.01 4.82 -24.44
C VAL A 445 -15.20 3.31 -24.39
N VAL A 446 -14.11 2.54 -24.39
CA VAL A 446 -14.15 1.08 -24.20
C VAL A 446 -13.90 0.80 -22.72
N ASP A 447 -14.95 0.53 -21.95
CA ASP A 447 -14.89 0.42 -20.48
C ASP A 447 -15.78 -0.72 -19.96
N PRO A 448 -15.44 -1.99 -20.23
CA PRO A 448 -16.27 -3.14 -19.86
C PRO A 448 -16.44 -3.33 -18.34
N GLU A 449 -15.52 -2.77 -17.55
CA GLU A 449 -15.53 -2.85 -16.08
C GLU A 449 -16.14 -1.58 -15.43
N ASN A 450 -16.72 -0.67 -16.22
CA ASN A 450 -17.31 0.60 -15.79
C ASN A 450 -16.41 1.42 -14.85
N LEU A 451 -15.11 1.49 -15.13
CA LEU A 451 -14.10 2.14 -14.28
C LEU A 451 -14.25 3.67 -14.21
N LEU A 452 -14.90 4.28 -15.20
CA LEU A 452 -15.11 5.72 -15.27
C LEU A 452 -16.47 6.20 -14.74
N ASP A 453 -17.38 5.29 -14.38
CA ASP A 453 -18.74 5.61 -13.93
C ASP A 453 -19.45 6.60 -14.88
N LEU A 454 -19.49 6.27 -16.18
CA LEU A 454 -20.00 7.16 -17.23
C LEU A 454 -21.50 7.01 -17.50
N VAL A 455 -22.07 5.85 -17.19
CA VAL A 455 -23.42 5.46 -17.61
C VAL A 455 -24.46 5.56 -16.48
N ASP A 456 -24.02 5.64 -15.21
CA ASP A 456 -24.93 5.71 -14.06
C ASP A 456 -24.57 6.85 -13.09
N ASP A 457 -25.39 7.89 -13.08
CA ASP A 457 -25.57 8.73 -11.90
C ASP A 457 -27.04 8.61 -11.46
N HIS A 458 -27.35 7.58 -10.67
CA HIS A 458 -28.72 7.34 -10.16
C HIS A 458 -29.30 8.52 -9.36
N ASN A 459 -28.46 9.49 -8.97
CA ASN A 459 -28.87 10.71 -8.26
C ASN A 459 -29.15 11.91 -9.18
N ASN A 460 -28.90 11.80 -10.50
CA ASN A 460 -29.16 12.89 -11.44
C ASN A 460 -29.58 12.37 -12.83
N PRO A 461 -30.89 12.16 -13.07
CA PRO A 461 -31.41 11.68 -14.35
C PRO A 461 -31.20 12.63 -15.54
N ASP A 462 -30.78 13.88 -15.31
CA ASP A 462 -30.44 14.87 -16.34
C ASP A 462 -28.94 14.90 -16.68
N ALA A 463 -28.13 14.02 -16.09
CA ALA A 463 -26.69 13.97 -16.37
C ALA A 463 -26.42 13.40 -17.78
N GLU A 464 -26.21 14.29 -18.76
CA GLU A 464 -25.76 13.88 -20.10
C GLU A 464 -24.42 13.13 -20.03
N CYS A 465 -24.37 11.97 -20.68
CA CYS A 465 -23.15 11.19 -20.84
C CYS A 465 -22.09 12.06 -21.56
N PRO A 466 -20.86 12.19 -21.03
CA PRO A 466 -19.87 13.10 -21.59
C PRO A 466 -19.24 12.60 -22.90
N CYS A 467 -19.52 11.36 -23.31
CA CYS A 467 -19.06 10.73 -24.53
C CYS A 467 -20.24 10.26 -25.40
N ASP A 468 -20.01 10.04 -26.68
CA ASP A 468 -21.01 9.59 -27.64
C ASP A 468 -21.45 8.14 -27.41
N ALA A 469 -20.54 7.28 -26.93
CA ALA A 469 -20.85 5.89 -26.62
C ALA A 469 -19.86 5.27 -25.63
N VAL A 470 -20.37 4.39 -24.77
CA VAL A 470 -19.57 3.42 -24.00
C VAL A 470 -19.80 2.04 -24.62
N ILE A 471 -18.71 1.31 -24.89
CA ILE A 471 -18.73 0.00 -25.56
C ILE A 471 -17.84 -1.00 -24.82
N ASP A 472 -18.07 -2.30 -25.00
CA ASP A 472 -17.33 -3.34 -24.29
C ASP A 472 -16.01 -3.73 -24.99
N ASP A 473 -15.95 -3.59 -26.32
CA ASP A 473 -14.79 -3.94 -27.12
C ASP A 473 -14.65 -3.10 -28.40
N LEU A 474 -13.64 -3.44 -29.22
CA LEU A 474 -13.37 -2.79 -30.52
C LEU A 474 -13.98 -3.53 -31.71
N SER A 475 -14.91 -4.48 -31.50
CA SER A 475 -15.51 -5.28 -32.59
C SER A 475 -16.18 -4.42 -33.67
N ARG A 476 -16.72 -3.26 -33.29
CA ARG A 476 -17.27 -2.25 -34.21
C ARG A 476 -16.27 -1.73 -35.25
N PHE A 477 -14.97 -1.90 -34.99
CA PHE A 477 -13.88 -1.50 -35.87
C PHE A 477 -13.17 -2.71 -36.50
N ALA A 478 -13.79 -3.90 -36.52
CA ALA A 478 -13.15 -5.12 -37.02
C ALA A 478 -12.64 -5.01 -38.47
N ASP A 479 -13.37 -4.29 -39.32
CA ASP A 479 -13.03 -4.10 -40.73
C ASP A 479 -12.15 -2.86 -40.98
N TRP A 480 -11.78 -2.11 -39.94
CA TRP A 480 -11.00 -0.88 -40.08
C TRP A 480 -9.50 -1.16 -40.11
N HIS A 481 -8.77 -0.38 -40.91
CA HIS A 481 -7.33 -0.55 -41.09
C HIS A 481 -6.56 0.23 -40.04
N ARG A 482 -5.57 -0.43 -39.42
CA ARG A 482 -4.71 0.18 -38.42
C ARG A 482 -3.50 0.84 -39.07
N VAL A 483 -3.33 2.13 -38.81
CA VAL A 483 -2.20 2.93 -39.29
C VAL A 483 -1.35 3.40 -38.11
N ALA A 484 -0.03 3.24 -38.21
CA ALA A 484 0.89 3.76 -37.22
C ALA A 484 0.95 5.29 -37.34
N LEU A 485 1.00 5.98 -36.20
CA LEU A 485 1.23 7.42 -36.22
C LEU A 485 2.61 7.71 -36.83
N PRO A 486 2.75 8.79 -37.62
CA PRO A 486 4.07 9.25 -38.04
C PRO A 486 4.94 9.47 -36.80
N ASP A 487 6.18 9.00 -36.89
CA ASP A 487 7.11 8.95 -35.77
C ASP A 487 7.35 10.37 -35.22
N VAL A 488 7.00 10.62 -33.96
CA VAL A 488 7.08 11.95 -33.31
C VAL A 488 8.54 12.33 -32.98
N SER A 489 9.51 11.65 -33.60
CA SER A 489 10.94 11.83 -33.36
C SER A 489 11.50 13.12 -33.96
N ASP A 490 10.83 13.71 -34.96
CA ASP A 490 11.27 14.99 -35.56
C ASP A 490 10.79 16.25 -34.82
N GLU A 491 9.76 16.18 -33.95
CA GLU A 491 9.25 17.35 -33.20
C GLU A 491 9.94 17.57 -31.84
N ILE A 492 10.82 16.66 -31.39
CA ILE A 492 11.55 16.80 -30.12
C ILE A 492 12.73 17.78 -30.24
N LYS A 493 13.14 18.17 -31.46
CA LYS A 493 14.22 19.15 -31.67
C LYS A 493 13.86 20.58 -31.25
N ASP A 494 12.58 20.94 -31.23
CA ASP A 494 12.14 22.29 -30.84
C ASP A 494 11.99 22.48 -29.32
N ILE A 495 12.23 21.44 -28.51
CA ILE A 495 12.12 21.53 -27.04
C ILE A 495 13.50 21.69 -26.37
N THR A 496 14.59 21.32 -27.05
CA THR A 496 15.94 21.72 -26.62
C THR A 496 16.31 23.02 -27.33
N GLY A 497 15.95 24.15 -26.73
CA GLY A 497 16.48 25.45 -27.12
C GLY A 497 18.01 25.47 -27.01
N HIS A 498 18.69 25.00 -28.05
CA HIS A 498 20.07 25.37 -28.31
C HIS A 498 20.02 26.69 -29.06
N GLU A 499 19.99 27.78 -28.29
CA GLU A 499 20.57 29.02 -28.78
C GLU A 499 21.97 28.71 -29.28
N GLY A 500 22.15 28.84 -30.60
CA GLY A 500 23.45 28.79 -31.23
C GLY A 500 24.27 29.98 -30.75
N THR A 501 25.00 29.83 -29.65
CA THR A 501 26.17 30.67 -29.39
C THR A 501 27.28 30.20 -30.30
N GLY A 502 27.42 30.86 -31.45
CA GLY A 502 28.65 30.81 -32.23
C GLY A 502 29.82 31.26 -31.36
N ALA A 503 30.71 30.34 -31.03
CA ALA A 503 32.01 30.65 -30.45
C ALA A 503 33.09 30.02 -31.34
N SER A 504 33.72 30.90 -32.11
CA SER A 504 34.90 30.69 -32.91
C SER A 504 36.02 29.95 -32.16
N ASN A 505 36.65 29.01 -32.84
CA ASN A 505 37.92 28.39 -32.47
C ASN A 505 38.99 29.45 -32.15
N GLY A 506 39.40 29.51 -30.88
CA GLY A 506 40.55 30.29 -30.41
C GLY A 506 41.39 29.45 -29.46
N LYS A 507 42.47 28.84 -29.99
CA LYS A 507 43.50 28.16 -29.20
C LYS A 507 44.12 29.12 -28.18
N SER A 508 44.12 28.77 -26.90
CA SER A 508 45.08 29.31 -25.93
C SER A 508 45.50 28.24 -24.91
N LYS A 509 46.82 28.15 -24.69
CA LYS A 509 47.53 27.17 -23.85
C LYS A 509 47.22 27.36 -22.36
N PRO A 510 47.33 26.32 -21.52
CA PRO A 510 47.25 26.49 -20.07
C PRO A 510 48.51 27.20 -19.55
N LYS A 511 48.30 28.25 -18.74
CA LYS A 511 49.34 28.87 -17.89
C LYS A 511 49.21 28.34 -16.47
N ASP A 512 50.38 28.10 -15.88
CA ASP A 512 50.63 27.59 -14.54
C ASP A 512 49.92 28.36 -13.41
N ILE A 513 49.41 27.62 -12.43
CA ILE A 513 49.00 28.14 -11.12
C ILE A 513 50.09 27.74 -10.11
N PRO A 514 50.76 28.68 -9.43
CA PRO A 514 51.72 28.34 -8.39
C PRO A 514 51.01 28.03 -7.06
N LYS A 515 51.52 26.99 -6.40
CA LYS A 515 51.27 26.68 -4.99
C LYS A 515 51.71 27.86 -4.12
N GLN A 516 50.89 28.26 -3.16
CA GLN A 516 51.37 28.87 -1.92
C GLN A 516 50.72 28.23 -0.70
N SER A 517 51.61 28.02 0.27
CA SER A 517 51.51 27.33 1.54
C SER A 517 51.12 28.26 2.69
N SER A 518 50.39 27.70 3.65
CA SER A 518 50.45 27.88 5.11
C SER A 518 50.77 29.25 5.73
N HIS A 519 49.84 29.69 6.59
CA HIS A 519 49.97 30.11 8.00
C HIS A 519 48.74 31.02 8.26
N SER A 520 47.92 30.84 9.29
CA SER A 520 48.15 30.49 10.70
C SER A 520 46.88 29.93 11.33
#